data_AF-A0A7Y8LZ94-F1
#
_entry.id   AF-A0A7Y8LZ94-F1
#
_cell.length_a   1.000
_cell.length_b   1.000
_cell.length_c   1.000
_cell.angle_alpha   90.00
_cell.angle_beta   90.00
_cell.angle_gamma   90.00
#
_symmetry.space_group_name_H-M   'P 1'
#
loop_
_entity.id
_entity.type
_entity.pdbx_description
1 polymer ?
#
loop_
_entity_poly.entity_id
_entity_poly.type
_entity_poly.pdbx_seq_one_letter_code
_entity_poly.pdbx_strand_id
1 'polypeptide(L)'
;MMKTRKEFLEAVMKMANLKDLRQADNAARAVISLTKLIIGEELSQKIAEISPSDLREGWESIRTAQLDDYERDELLFETGEVIEEAQS
;
A
#
# COMPACT_ATOMS: atom_id res chain seq x y z
N MET A 1 17.80 12.90 0.48
CA MET A 1 16.36 12.72 0.78
C MET A 1 15.69 12.41 -0.54
N MET A 2 14.94 11.32 -0.63
CA MET A 2 14.21 10.96 -1.86
C MET A 2 13.08 11.95 -2.06
N LYS A 3 12.95 12.52 -3.27
CA LYS A 3 11.96 13.55 -3.59
C LYS A 3 10.83 13.02 -4.45
N THR A 4 11.07 11.92 -5.18
CA THR A 4 10.12 11.33 -6.12
C THR A 4 9.88 9.85 -5.86
N ARG A 5 8.72 9.35 -6.30
CA ARG A 5 8.37 7.93 -6.31
C ARG A 5 9.40 7.11 -7.08
N LYS A 6 9.91 7.63 -8.19
CA LYS A 6 10.93 6.94 -8.98
C LYS A 6 12.22 6.74 -8.19
N GLU A 7 12.75 7.78 -7.55
CA GLU A 7 13.97 7.68 -6.72
C GLU A 7 13.78 6.71 -5.55
N PHE A 8 12.59 6.70 -4.96
CA PHE A 8 12.24 5.75 -3.91
C PHE A 8 12.23 4.30 -4.43
N LEU A 9 11.56 4.04 -5.56
CA LEU A 9 11.52 2.70 -6.14
C LEU A 9 12.89 2.21 -6.62
N GLU A 10 13.73 3.09 -7.16
CA GLU A 10 15.12 2.78 -7.51
C GLU A 10 15.94 2.38 -6.28
N ALA A 11 15.73 3.06 -5.14
CA ALA A 11 16.37 2.71 -3.88
C ALA A 11 15.87 1.36 -3.35
N VAL A 12 14.55 1.12 -3.35
CA VAL A 12 13.95 -0.18 -2.97
C VAL A 12 14.51 -1.30 -3.84
N MET A 13 14.54 -1.11 -5.16
CA MET A 13 15.07 -2.07 -6.12
C MET A 13 16.53 -2.42 -5.81
N LYS A 14 17.38 -1.41 -5.55
CA LYS A 14 18.80 -1.61 -5.22
C LYS A 14 18.98 -2.31 -3.87
N MET A 15 18.22 -1.90 -2.85
CA MET A 15 18.34 -2.45 -1.49
C MET A 15 17.87 -3.91 -1.41
N ALA A 16 16.79 -4.24 -2.11
CA ALA A 16 16.21 -5.58 -2.11
C ALA A 16 16.67 -6.45 -3.30
N ASN A 17 17.62 -5.96 -4.11
CA ASN A 17 18.17 -6.64 -5.30
C ASN A 17 17.07 -7.15 -6.26
N LEU A 18 16.13 -6.27 -6.59
CA LEU A 18 14.98 -6.58 -7.45
C LEU A 18 15.33 -6.33 -8.92
N LYS A 19 14.65 -7.05 -9.82
CA LYS A 19 15.01 -7.05 -11.25
C LYS A 19 14.60 -5.78 -11.99
N ASP A 20 13.51 -5.17 -11.57
CA ASP A 20 12.90 -4.02 -12.24
C ASP A 20 12.06 -3.18 -11.27
N LEU A 21 11.64 -2.01 -11.72
CA LEU A 21 10.82 -1.07 -10.95
C LEU A 21 9.43 -1.63 -10.63
N ARG A 22 8.91 -2.59 -11.40
CA ARG A 22 7.60 -3.20 -11.14
C ARG A 22 7.66 -4.09 -9.91
N GLN A 23 8.73 -4.89 -9.77
CA GLN A 23 8.98 -5.67 -8.56
C GLN A 23 9.19 -4.75 -7.35
N ALA A 24 9.91 -3.65 -7.51
CA ALA A 24 10.10 -2.67 -6.45
C ALA A 24 8.77 -2.03 -6.02
N ASP A 25 7.89 -1.67 -6.96
CA ASP A 25 6.57 -1.12 -6.66
C ASP A 25 5.70 -2.14 -5.91
N ASN A 26 5.67 -3.40 -6.35
CA ASN A 26 4.93 -4.46 -5.67
C ASN A 26 5.43 -4.67 -4.23
N ALA A 27 6.75 -4.75 -4.03
CA ALA A 27 7.34 -4.92 -2.72
C ALA A 27 7.05 -3.71 -1.80
N ALA A 28 7.21 -2.50 -2.31
CA ALA A 28 6.92 -1.28 -1.58
C ALA A 28 5.44 -1.21 -1.16
N ARG A 29 4.51 -1.52 -2.07
CA ARG A 29 3.08 -1.54 -1.78
C ARG A 29 2.75 -2.52 -0.66
N ALA A 30 3.26 -3.75 -0.72
CA ALA A 30 3.04 -4.75 0.32
C ALA A 30 3.51 -4.27 1.70
N VAL A 31 4.73 -3.72 1.77
CA VAL A 31 5.29 -3.19 3.02
C VAL A 31 4.49 -2.00 3.54
N ILE A 32 4.09 -1.08 2.66
CA ILE A 32 3.27 0.09 3.04
C ILE A 32 1.90 -0.36 3.55
N SER A 33 1.21 -1.29 2.88
CA SER A 33 -0.07 -1.84 3.33
C SER A 33 0.03 -2.46 4.72
N LEU A 34 1.05 -3.29 4.96
CA LEU A 34 1.29 -3.89 6.28
C LEU A 34 1.62 -2.83 7.34
N THR A 35 2.44 -1.85 6.99
CA THR A 35 2.81 -0.76 7.89
C THR A 35 1.58 0.03 8.31
N LYS A 36 0.74 0.43 7.35
CA LYS A 36 -0.51 1.17 7.62
C LYS A 36 -1.47 0.38 8.51
N LEU A 37 -1.58 -0.93 8.30
CA LEU A 37 -2.39 -1.81 9.15
C LEU A 37 -1.89 -1.81 10.61
N ILE A 38 -0.57 -1.84 10.82
CA ILE A 38 0.04 -1.87 12.15
C ILE A 38 -0.08 -0.53 12.88
N ILE A 39 0.14 0.59 12.17
CA ILE A 39 0.21 1.92 12.80
C ILE A 39 -1.15 2.63 12.89
N GLY A 40 -2.15 2.16 12.14
CA GLY A 40 -3.48 2.77 12.07
C GLY A 40 -3.51 4.09 11.29
N GLU A 41 -4.72 4.61 11.10
CA GLU A 41 -4.99 5.76 10.23
C GLU A 41 -4.29 7.05 10.70
N GLU A 42 -4.35 7.35 12.01
CA GLU A 42 -3.79 8.59 12.56
C GLU A 42 -2.28 8.72 12.30
N LEU A 43 -1.52 7.66 12.58
CA LEU A 43 -0.07 7.66 12.36
C LEU A 43 0.26 7.58 10.87
N SER A 44 -0.54 6.85 10.08
CA SER A 44 -0.42 6.81 8.63
C SER A 44 -0.57 8.21 8.01
N GLN A 45 -1.51 9.03 8.49
CA GLN A 45 -1.72 10.38 8.01
C GLN A 45 -0.54 11.30 8.37
N LYS A 46 0.02 11.18 9.57
CA LYS A 46 1.22 11.94 9.98
C LYS A 46 2.42 11.65 9.07
N ILE A 47 2.59 10.40 8.63
CA ILE A 47 3.65 10.03 7.66
C ILE A 47 3.39 10.69 6.29
N ALA A 48 2.15 10.69 5.82
CA ALA A 48 1.76 11.33 4.57
C ALA A 48 2.08 12.83 4.59
N GLU A 49 1.72 13.52 5.67
CA GLU A 49 1.89 14.98 5.84
C GLU A 49 3.36 15.42 5.82
N ILE A 50 4.29 14.64 6.38
CA ILE A 50 5.72 14.97 6.37
C ILE A 50 6.43 14.54 5.08
N SER A 51 5.77 13.74 4.24
CA SER A 51 6.35 13.23 3.01
C SER A 51 6.31 14.26 1.87
N PRO A 52 7.31 14.26 0.95
CA PRO A 52 7.24 14.98 -0.31
C PRO A 52 5.97 14.64 -1.09
N SER A 53 5.41 15.59 -1.86
CA SER A 53 4.10 15.45 -2.52
C SER A 53 3.96 14.17 -3.34
N ASP A 54 4.97 13.83 -4.16
CA ASP A 54 4.95 12.64 -5.02
C ASP A 54 4.97 11.33 -4.21
N LEU A 55 5.68 11.32 -3.07
CA LEU A 55 5.69 10.17 -2.15
C LEU A 55 4.41 10.09 -1.33
N ARG A 56 3.84 11.23 -0.95
CA ARG A 56 2.54 11.33 -0.27
C ARG A 56 1.44 10.74 -1.13
N GLU A 57 1.34 11.14 -2.40
CA GLU A 57 0.35 10.59 -3.34
C GLU A 57 0.51 9.07 -3.48
N GLY A 58 1.76 8.59 -3.58
CA GLY A 58 2.06 7.15 -3.58
C GLY A 58 1.59 6.44 -2.32
N TRP A 59 1.85 7.03 -1.14
CA TRP A 59 1.41 6.50 0.15
C TRP A 59 -0.11 6.48 0.27
N GLU A 60 -0.80 7.59 0.03
CA GLU A 60 -2.25 7.74 0.15
C GLU A 60 -3.01 6.84 -0.84
N SER A 61 -2.48 6.62 -2.04
CA SER A 61 -3.10 5.74 -3.05
C SER A 61 -3.19 4.26 -2.62
N ILE A 62 -2.40 3.85 -1.62
CA ILE A 62 -2.39 2.48 -1.11
C ILE A 62 -3.44 2.39 -0.01
N ARG A 63 -4.57 1.77 -0.32
CA ARG A 63 -5.57 1.40 0.68
C ARG A 63 -5.01 0.26 1.54
N THR A 64 -5.21 0.35 2.85
CA THR A 64 -5.10 -0.83 3.71
C THR A 64 -6.14 -1.82 3.23
N ALA A 65 -5.75 -3.07 2.97
CA ALA A 65 -6.73 -4.14 2.98
C ALA A 65 -7.33 -4.10 4.38
N GLN A 66 -8.61 -3.76 4.49
CA GLN A 66 -9.29 -3.91 5.75
C GLN A 66 -9.47 -5.42 6.00
N LEU A 67 -9.62 -5.83 7.27
CA LEU A 67 -9.80 -7.25 7.62
C LEU A 67 -10.99 -7.87 6.87
N ASP A 68 -12.01 -7.05 6.60
CA ASP A 68 -13.17 -7.35 5.77
C ASP A 68 -12.83 -7.63 4.29
N ASP A 69 -11.77 -7.05 3.72
CA ASP A 69 -11.32 -7.33 2.36
C ASP A 69 -10.74 -8.74 2.26
N TYR A 70 -10.06 -9.22 3.31
CA TYR A 70 -9.53 -10.59 3.34
C TYR A 70 -10.66 -11.62 3.54
N GLU A 71 -11.60 -11.33 4.43
CA GLU A 71 -12.82 -12.15 4.60
C GLU A 71 -13.68 -12.15 3.33
N ARG A 72 -13.80 -11.01 2.64
CA ARG A 72 -14.52 -10.88 1.36
C ARG A 72 -13.83 -11.68 0.25
N ASP A 73 -12.51 -11.60 0.15
CA ASP A 73 -11.72 -12.34 -0.85
C ASP A 73 -11.79 -13.86 -0.60
N GLU A 74 -11.75 -14.29 0.66
CA GLU A 74 -11.93 -15.70 1.05
C GLU A 74 -13.36 -16.18 0.75
N LEU A 75 -14.38 -15.38 1.08
CA LEU A 75 -15.77 -15.71 0.77
C LEU A 75 -16.05 -15.74 -0.75
N LEU A 76 -15.46 -14.84 -1.52
CA LEU A 76 -15.55 -14.83 -2.98
C LEU A 76 -14.90 -16.08 -3.57
N PHE A 77 -13.77 -16.52 -3.02
CA PHE A 77 -13.11 -17.75 -3.45
C PHE A 77 -13.95 -19.01 -3.15
N GLU A 78 -14.62 -19.05 -2.00
CA GLU A 78 -15.47 -20.18 -1.60
C GLU A 78 -16.83 -20.21 -2.32
N THR A 79 -17.46 -19.05 -2.51
CA THR A 79 -18.86 -18.95 -2.94
C THR A 79 -19.03 -18.40 -4.36
N GLY A 80 -18.04 -17.67 -4.88
CA GLY A 80 -18.11 -16.99 -6.18
C GLY A 80 -18.90 -15.67 -6.16
N GLU A 81 -19.33 -15.18 -5.00
CA GLU A 81 -20.11 -13.95 -4.87
C GLU A 81 -19.29 -12.79 -4.27
N VAL A 82 -19.45 -11.59 -4.84
CA VAL A 82 -18.84 -10.35 -4.31
C VAL A 82 -19.82 -9.73 -3.32
N ILE A 83 -19.41 -9.56 -2.06
CA ILE A 83 -20.21 -8.79 -1.08
C ILE A 83 -19.96 -7.31 -1.30
N GLU A 84 -20.90 -6.62 -1.94
CA GLU A 84 -20.91 -5.16 -1.98
C GLU A 84 -21.21 -4.60 -0.59
N GLU A 85 -20.31 -3.77 -0.05
CA GLU A 85 -20.59 -2.96 1.13
C GLU A 85 -21.78 -2.04 0.85
N ALA A 86 -22.85 -2.20 1.61
CA ALA A 86 -23.96 -1.27 1.60
C ALA A 86 -23.47 0.12 2.02
N GLN A 87 -23.34 1.03 1.07
CA GLN A 87 -23.04 2.43 1.32
C GLN A 87 -24.14 3.01 2.22
N SER A 88 -23.78 3.45 3.43
CA SER A 88 -24.60 4.30 4.30
C SER A 88 -23.92 5.63 4.53
#